data_AF-A0A3P6NMT3-F1
#
_entry.id   AF-A0A3P6NMT3-F1
#
_cell.length_a   1.000
_cell.length_b   1.000
_cell.length_c   1.000
_cell.angle_alpha   90.00
_cell.angle_beta   90.00
_cell.angle_gamma   90.00
#
_symmetry.space_group_name_H-M   'P 1'
#
loop_
_entity.id
_entity.type
_entity.pdbx_description
1 polymer ?
#
loop_
_entity_poly.entity_id
_entity_poly.type
_entity_poly.pdbx_seq_one_letter_code
_entity_poly.pdbx_strand_id
1 'polypeptide(L)'
;MPLKITEAVFHANLNKQASKTDYEFGCTLEELRQLMDTRRAEAVVKLNNDYGGVEELCRKLHVDPAKGISSDAQELAKRRAIFGANTIPAPSSRSFIRLIWEASKDPTLVILLVAGFISLALSFYAPASDQDDEQLSAYVAHSWPSYLNPNVTFNHNTTYSKGSIPHFTHSEMQKDEEHGTAWIEGAAILICVIVVVLVTAINDYSKERQFRGLQEKIETGHKFSVIRSGEPVDVPVADLVVGDVARVKYGDLLPADGFIIQSHDLKVDESPLTGESEHVSKGVDHDPVLLSGTYAMEGSGKMLITAVGVNSQSGIIMALLGRGKLPDNISESSSG
;
A
#
# COMPACT_ATOMS: atom_id res chain seq x y z
N MET A 1 40.99 10.33 -17.56
CA MET A 1 40.89 11.09 -16.30
C MET A 1 40.12 12.44 -16.37
N PRO A 2 39.28 12.80 -17.38
CA PRO A 2 38.55 14.08 -17.33
C PRO A 2 37.10 13.98 -16.77
N LEU A 3 36.50 12.78 -16.73
CA LEU A 3 35.08 12.63 -16.39
C LEU A 3 34.71 12.92 -14.92
N LYS A 4 35.62 12.64 -13.97
CA LYS A 4 35.37 12.86 -12.53
C LYS A 4 35.31 14.33 -12.11
N ILE A 5 35.96 15.22 -12.87
CA ILE A 5 35.99 16.66 -12.57
C ILE A 5 34.66 17.30 -12.97
N THR A 6 34.07 16.89 -14.09
CA THR A 6 32.74 17.34 -14.53
C THR A 6 31.62 16.95 -13.58
N GLU A 7 31.67 15.73 -13.03
CA GLU A 7 30.67 15.24 -12.07
C GLU A 7 30.77 15.99 -10.74
N ALA A 8 31.98 16.17 -10.21
CA ALA A 8 32.22 16.94 -8.98
C ALA A 8 31.83 18.43 -9.12
N VAL A 9 32.08 19.04 -10.28
CA VAL A 9 31.68 20.45 -10.57
C VAL A 9 30.16 20.56 -10.77
N PHE A 10 29.52 19.55 -11.36
CA PHE A 10 28.06 19.49 -11.51
C PHE A 10 27.37 19.32 -10.15
N HIS A 11 27.85 18.39 -9.31
CA HIS A 11 27.36 18.22 -7.94
C HIS A 11 27.65 19.45 -7.06
N ALA A 12 28.82 20.09 -7.20
CA ALA A 12 29.12 21.32 -6.47
C ALA A 12 28.21 22.49 -6.90
N ASN A 13 27.84 22.59 -8.18
CA ASN A 13 26.89 23.61 -8.66
C ASN A 13 25.45 23.30 -8.26
N LEU A 14 25.03 22.03 -8.24
CA LEU A 14 23.73 21.63 -7.68
C LEU A 14 23.65 21.95 -6.19
N ASN A 15 24.72 21.68 -5.42
CA ASN A 15 24.77 22.00 -4.00
C ASN A 15 24.83 23.52 -3.75
N LYS A 16 25.50 24.29 -4.61
CA LYS A 16 25.49 25.76 -4.57
C LYS A 16 24.14 26.37 -4.94
N GLN A 17 23.35 25.69 -5.78
CA GLN A 17 21.99 26.11 -6.10
C GLN A 17 21.01 25.74 -4.98
N ALA A 18 21.13 24.52 -4.42
CA ALA A 18 20.37 24.09 -3.25
C ALA A 18 20.64 24.98 -2.02
N SER A 19 21.90 25.28 -1.73
CA SER A 19 22.29 26.15 -0.61
C SER A 19 21.92 27.63 -0.81
N LYS A 20 21.46 28.05 -1.99
CA LYS A 20 21.00 29.43 -2.22
C LYS A 20 19.48 29.54 -2.08
N THR A 21 18.74 28.45 -2.33
CA THR A 21 17.30 28.34 -2.08
C THR A 21 16.95 28.14 -0.61
N ASP A 22 17.85 27.54 0.18
CA ASP A 22 17.62 27.26 1.61
C ASP A 22 17.56 28.52 2.51
N TYR A 23 18.02 29.68 2.04
CA TYR A 23 18.08 30.92 2.83
C TYR A 23 17.12 32.03 2.37
N GLU A 24 16.16 31.71 1.51
CA GLU A 24 15.19 32.72 1.08
C GLU A 24 14.15 33.04 2.16
N PHE A 25 13.81 32.04 2.96
CA PHE A 25 13.01 32.20 4.15
C PHE A 25 13.94 32.24 5.38
N GLY A 26 13.52 32.94 6.43
CA GLY A 26 14.28 33.03 7.68
C GLY A 26 14.23 31.77 8.56
N CYS A 27 13.69 30.67 8.03
CA CYS A 27 13.56 29.36 8.69
C CYS A 27 13.79 28.23 7.67
N THR A 28 14.45 27.17 8.10
CA THR A 28 14.62 25.92 7.35
C THR A 28 13.50 24.91 7.65
N LEU A 29 13.35 23.89 6.80
CA LEU A 29 12.39 22.80 7.05
C LEU A 29 12.68 22.05 8.37
N GLU A 30 13.96 21.83 8.67
CA GLU A 30 14.37 21.08 9.85
C GLU A 30 14.08 21.86 11.15
N GLU A 31 14.35 23.16 11.13
CA GLU A 31 13.99 24.09 12.21
C GLU A 31 12.48 24.08 12.52
N LEU A 32 11.63 24.06 11.47
CA LEU A 32 10.17 23.99 11.64
C LEU A 32 9.71 22.64 12.20
N ARG A 33 10.34 21.53 11.80
CA ARG A 33 10.04 20.21 12.37
C ARG A 33 10.40 20.13 13.85
N GLN A 34 11.61 20.57 14.21
CA GLN A 34 12.05 20.59 15.60
C GLN A 34 11.18 21.48 16.48
N LEU A 35 10.61 22.54 15.89
CA LEU A 35 9.65 23.39 16.59
C LEU A 35 8.31 22.65 16.84
N MET A 36 7.91 21.75 15.95
CA MET A 36 6.69 20.94 16.08
C MET A 36 6.82 19.74 17.05
N ASP A 37 8.03 19.39 17.46
CA ASP A 37 8.25 18.32 18.43
C ASP A 37 7.89 18.72 19.87
N THR A 38 7.84 20.03 20.15
CA THR A 38 7.42 20.55 21.45
C THR A 38 5.91 20.76 21.52
N ARG A 39 5.35 20.69 22.73
CA ARG A 39 3.90 20.81 22.96
C ARG A 39 3.59 21.65 24.20
N ARG A 40 2.34 22.12 24.31
CA ARG A 40 1.85 22.83 25.50
C ARG A 40 2.78 24.00 25.84
N ALA A 41 3.09 24.20 27.12
CA ALA A 41 3.93 25.29 27.61
C ALA A 41 5.36 25.26 27.04
N GLU A 42 5.91 24.08 26.73
CA GLU A 42 7.25 23.97 26.16
C GLU A 42 7.33 24.59 24.76
N ALA A 43 6.26 24.42 23.96
CA ALA A 43 6.17 25.02 22.64
C ALA A 43 6.15 26.55 22.70
N VAL A 44 5.48 27.14 23.68
CA VAL A 44 5.46 28.58 23.91
C VAL A 44 6.88 29.10 24.19
N VAL A 45 7.59 28.43 25.10
CA VAL A 45 8.96 28.82 25.50
C VAL A 45 9.90 28.69 24.30
N LYS A 46 9.85 27.59 23.56
CA LYS A 46 10.70 27.36 22.40
C LYS A 46 10.43 28.38 21.28
N LEU A 47 9.15 28.61 20.95
CA LEU A 47 8.76 29.60 19.95
C LEU A 47 9.26 31.01 20.31
N ASN A 48 9.15 31.41 21.57
CA ASN A 48 9.61 32.73 22.02
C ASN A 48 11.14 32.85 22.03
N ASN A 49 11.86 31.81 22.46
CA ASN A 49 13.32 31.85 22.53
C ASN A 49 13.98 31.81 21.15
N ASP A 50 13.53 30.91 20.27
CA ASP A 50 14.20 30.65 19.00
C ASP A 50 13.72 31.60 17.89
N TYR A 51 12.47 32.05 17.98
CA TYR A 51 11.83 32.86 16.94
C TYR A 51 11.27 34.18 17.44
N GLY A 52 11.22 34.48 18.73
CA GLY A 52 10.61 35.74 19.21
C GLY A 52 9.08 35.75 19.13
N GLY A 53 8.44 34.59 19.04
CA GLY A 53 6.98 34.43 19.02
C GLY A 53 6.40 34.15 17.63
N VAL A 54 5.07 33.96 17.57
CA VAL A 54 4.36 33.59 16.33
C VAL A 54 4.39 34.68 15.26
N GLU A 55 4.38 35.96 15.67
CA GLU A 55 4.42 37.10 14.73
C GLU A 55 5.77 37.17 13.99
N GLU A 56 6.86 36.94 14.69
CA GLU A 56 8.19 36.93 14.12
C GLU A 56 8.43 35.68 13.26
N LEU A 57 7.85 34.53 13.65
CA LEU A 57 7.81 33.34 12.80
C LEU A 57 7.06 33.62 11.48
N CYS A 58 5.93 34.33 11.53
CA CYS A 58 5.22 34.79 10.33
C CYS A 58 6.13 35.68 9.48
N ARG A 59 6.85 36.65 10.10
CA ARG A 59 7.78 37.53 9.39
C ARG A 59 8.88 36.74 8.68
N LYS A 60 9.50 35.77 9.34
CA LYS A 60 10.54 34.90 8.76
C LYS A 60 10.04 34.07 7.58
N LEU A 61 8.78 33.64 7.61
CA LEU A 61 8.12 32.91 6.51
C LEU A 61 7.48 33.82 5.45
N HIS A 62 7.68 35.13 5.53
CA HIS A 62 7.07 36.15 4.68
C HIS A 62 5.53 36.05 4.63
N VAL A 63 4.91 35.86 5.79
CA VAL A 63 3.46 35.75 5.98
C VAL A 63 2.94 36.97 6.71
N ASP A 64 1.87 37.57 6.21
CA ASP A 64 1.09 38.56 6.95
C ASP A 64 0.05 37.82 7.82
N PRO A 65 0.07 37.96 9.17
CA PRO A 65 -0.88 37.23 10.02
C PRO A 65 -2.37 37.54 9.75
N ALA A 66 -2.67 38.71 9.18
CA ALA A 66 -4.03 39.12 8.85
C ALA A 66 -4.40 38.76 7.40
N LYS A 67 -3.47 38.88 6.46
CA LYS A 67 -3.72 38.71 5.01
C LYS A 67 -3.25 37.37 4.44
N GLY A 68 -2.49 36.60 5.20
CA GLY A 68 -1.84 35.37 4.77
C GLY A 68 -0.79 35.61 3.67
N ILE A 69 -0.60 34.60 2.82
CA ILE A 69 0.39 34.60 1.74
C ILE A 69 -0.21 35.03 0.39
N SER A 70 0.64 35.28 -0.60
CA SER A 70 0.17 35.53 -1.97
C SER A 70 -0.49 34.28 -2.56
N SER A 71 -1.46 34.49 -3.46
CA SER A 71 -2.05 33.41 -4.26
C SER A 71 -1.26 33.11 -5.53
N ASP A 72 -0.03 33.65 -5.66
CA ASP A 72 0.82 33.42 -6.82
C ASP A 72 1.31 31.96 -6.90
N ALA A 73 1.11 31.34 -8.07
CA ALA A 73 1.45 29.94 -8.29
C ALA A 73 2.95 29.66 -8.18
N GLN A 74 3.80 30.64 -8.54
CA GLN A 74 5.26 30.47 -8.44
C GLN A 74 5.71 30.45 -6.98
N GLU A 75 5.19 31.36 -6.14
CA GLU A 75 5.46 31.35 -4.69
C GLU A 75 4.98 30.04 -4.04
N LEU A 76 3.76 29.58 -4.35
CA LEU A 76 3.22 28.34 -3.81
C LEU A 76 4.04 27.11 -4.23
N ALA A 77 4.42 27.01 -5.51
CA ALA A 77 5.27 25.93 -6.01
C ALA A 77 6.64 25.93 -5.33
N LYS A 78 7.19 27.12 -5.04
CA LYS A 78 8.46 27.29 -4.35
C LYS A 78 8.39 26.83 -2.89
N ARG A 79 7.35 27.22 -2.15
CA ARG A 79 7.11 26.74 -0.78
C ARG A 79 7.01 25.21 -0.75
N ARG A 80 6.33 24.60 -1.73
CA ARG A 80 6.26 23.13 -1.86
C ARG A 80 7.61 22.48 -2.15
N ALA A 81 8.46 23.14 -2.95
CA ALA A 81 9.79 22.62 -3.25
C ALA A 81 10.73 22.65 -2.02
N ILE A 82 10.62 23.69 -1.19
CA ILE A 82 11.49 23.87 -0.01
C ILE A 82 10.97 23.11 1.21
N PHE A 83 9.67 23.24 1.53
CA PHE A 83 9.08 22.71 2.75
C PHE A 83 8.28 21.42 2.56
N GLY A 84 8.14 20.93 1.33
CA GLY A 84 7.38 19.73 0.98
C GLY A 84 5.91 20.00 0.61
N ALA A 85 5.27 18.97 0.06
CA ALA A 85 3.86 18.99 -0.34
C ALA A 85 2.97 18.33 0.73
N ASN A 86 1.72 18.79 0.86
CA ASN A 86 0.76 18.18 1.78
C ASN A 86 0.14 16.89 1.20
N THR A 87 0.98 15.91 0.89
CA THR A 87 0.53 14.62 0.34
C THR A 87 1.34 13.51 0.99
N ILE A 88 0.63 12.52 1.54
CA ILE A 88 1.26 11.29 1.99
C ILE A 88 1.39 10.42 0.73
N PRO A 89 2.62 10.07 0.30
CA PRO A 89 2.79 9.34 -0.94
C PRO A 89 2.06 8.00 -0.85
N ALA A 90 1.15 7.77 -1.79
CA ALA A 90 0.44 6.50 -1.86
C ALA A 90 1.46 5.34 -1.93
N PRO A 91 1.18 4.20 -1.27
CA PRO A 91 2.06 3.04 -1.36
C PRO A 91 2.28 2.66 -2.83
N SER A 92 3.52 2.31 -3.19
CA SER A 92 3.86 1.95 -4.58
C SER A 92 2.93 0.84 -5.06
N SER A 93 2.25 1.05 -6.20
CA SER A 93 1.32 0.07 -6.76
C SER A 93 1.97 -1.29 -6.93
N ARG A 94 1.31 -2.38 -6.51
CA ARG A 94 1.80 -3.71 -6.86
C ARG A 94 1.65 -3.86 -8.38
N SER A 95 2.73 -4.25 -9.03
CA SER A 95 2.66 -4.57 -10.45
C SER A 95 1.89 -5.88 -10.62
N PHE A 96 1.17 -6.00 -11.73
CA PHE A 96 0.45 -7.23 -12.08
C PHE A 96 1.36 -8.47 -12.03
N ILE A 97 2.62 -8.34 -12.50
CA ILE A 97 3.62 -9.41 -12.46
C ILE A 97 3.99 -9.78 -11.01
N ARG A 98 4.08 -8.79 -10.12
CA ARG A 98 4.35 -9.04 -8.71
C ARG A 98 3.17 -9.75 -8.03
N LEU A 99 1.94 -9.42 -8.40
CA LEU A 99 0.74 -10.12 -7.92
C LEU A 99 0.70 -11.57 -8.40
N ILE A 100 1.06 -11.84 -9.66
CA ILE A 100 1.21 -13.20 -10.18
C ILE A 100 2.29 -13.96 -9.39
N TRP A 101 3.45 -13.34 -9.17
CA TRP A 101 4.56 -13.94 -8.43
C TRP A 101 4.22 -14.22 -6.96
N GLU A 102 3.37 -13.39 -6.36
CA GLU A 102 2.89 -13.58 -5.00
C GLU A 102 1.84 -14.69 -4.94
N ALA A 103 0.90 -14.70 -5.89
CA ALA A 103 -0.11 -15.75 -6.02
C ALA A 103 0.51 -17.13 -6.32
N SER A 104 1.61 -17.20 -7.08
CA SER A 104 2.30 -18.46 -7.39
C SER A 104 3.08 -19.07 -6.22
N LYS A 105 3.20 -18.37 -5.08
CA LYS A 105 3.88 -18.88 -3.87
C LYS A 105 2.96 -19.65 -2.93
N ASP A 106 1.69 -19.80 -3.27
CA ASP A 106 0.79 -20.64 -2.50
C ASP A 106 1.34 -22.07 -2.46
N PRO A 107 1.63 -22.65 -1.28
CA PRO A 107 2.20 -23.99 -1.17
C PRO A 107 1.33 -25.04 -1.86
N THR A 108 0.02 -24.84 -1.92
CA THR A 108 -0.90 -25.74 -2.61
C THR A 108 -0.69 -25.70 -4.13
N LEU A 109 -0.53 -24.51 -4.72
CA LEU A 109 -0.25 -24.35 -6.15
C LEU A 109 1.16 -24.83 -6.54
N VAL A 110 2.14 -24.62 -5.66
CA VAL A 110 3.51 -25.12 -5.87
C VAL A 110 3.53 -26.65 -5.92
N ILE A 111 2.82 -27.32 -5.01
CA ILE A 111 2.71 -28.79 -5.01
C ILE A 111 2.05 -29.28 -6.31
N LEU A 112 0.97 -28.63 -6.75
CA LEU A 112 0.29 -29.00 -8.00
C LEU A 112 1.16 -28.78 -9.25
N LEU A 113 1.97 -27.72 -9.26
CA LEU A 113 2.90 -27.42 -10.35
C LEU A 113 4.01 -28.48 -10.43
N VAL A 114 4.60 -28.86 -9.29
CA VAL A 114 5.59 -29.94 -9.22
C VAL A 114 4.98 -31.28 -9.66
N ALA A 115 3.78 -31.61 -9.20
CA ALA A 115 3.06 -32.82 -9.61
C ALA A 115 2.80 -32.84 -11.13
N GLY A 116 2.30 -31.73 -11.70
CA GLY A 116 2.08 -31.60 -13.14
C GLY A 116 3.35 -31.78 -13.97
N PHE A 117 4.49 -31.23 -13.52
CA PHE A 117 5.78 -31.44 -14.18
C PHE A 117 6.28 -32.88 -14.08
N ILE A 118 6.12 -33.54 -12.92
CA ILE A 118 6.49 -34.95 -12.76
C ILE A 118 5.63 -35.84 -13.68
N SER A 119 4.31 -35.64 -13.71
CA SER A 119 3.40 -36.39 -14.59
C SER A 119 3.74 -36.19 -16.06
N LEU A 120 4.06 -34.95 -16.46
CA LEU A 120 4.48 -34.65 -17.82
C LEU A 120 5.83 -35.31 -18.17
N ALA A 121 6.81 -35.27 -17.27
CA ALA A 121 8.12 -35.89 -17.48
C ALA A 121 8.04 -37.43 -17.57
N LEU A 122 7.24 -38.07 -16.70
CA LEU A 122 7.00 -39.51 -16.75
C LEU A 122 6.33 -39.93 -18.07
N SER A 123 5.43 -39.10 -18.60
CA SER A 123 4.81 -39.34 -19.90
C SER A 123 5.81 -39.32 -21.07
N PHE A 124 6.94 -38.63 -20.96
CA PHE A 124 7.98 -38.61 -21.98
C PHE A 124 9.09 -39.65 -21.75
N TYR A 125 9.31 -40.06 -20.50
CA TYR A 125 10.38 -41.00 -20.14
C TYR A 125 9.95 -42.48 -20.26
N ALA A 126 8.65 -42.76 -20.14
CA ALA A 126 8.08 -44.08 -20.38
C ALA A 126 7.20 -44.06 -21.65
N PRO A 127 7.76 -44.16 -22.87
CA PRO A 127 6.96 -44.44 -24.04
C PRO A 127 6.43 -45.88 -23.91
N ALA A 128 5.16 -46.01 -23.50
CA ALA A 128 4.36 -47.23 -23.41
C ALA A 128 5.16 -48.55 -23.54
N SER A 129 5.81 -48.99 -22.46
CA SER A 129 6.13 -50.40 -22.32
C SER A 129 4.89 -51.06 -21.70
N ASP A 130 4.15 -51.80 -22.51
CA ASP A 130 3.16 -52.77 -22.02
C ASP A 130 3.81 -53.66 -20.96
N GLN A 131 3.50 -53.45 -19.68
CA GLN A 131 3.86 -54.40 -18.62
C GLN A 131 2.98 -54.19 -17.36
N ASP A 132 1.99 -55.08 -17.29
CA ASP A 132 1.53 -55.79 -16.08
C ASP A 132 0.56 -55.09 -15.12
N ASP A 133 -0.66 -54.81 -15.61
CA ASP A 133 -1.88 -54.76 -14.76
C ASP A 133 -2.31 -56.14 -14.19
N GLU A 134 -1.45 -57.16 -14.30
CA GLU A 134 -1.77 -58.54 -13.89
C GLU A 134 -1.44 -58.84 -12.41
N GLN A 135 -0.95 -57.88 -11.62
CA GLN A 135 -0.61 -58.13 -10.20
C GLN A 135 -1.50 -57.44 -9.15
N LEU A 136 -2.24 -56.39 -9.49
CA LEU A 136 -3.11 -55.69 -8.52
C LEU A 136 -4.49 -56.34 -8.35
N SER A 137 -5.00 -57.00 -9.40
CA SER A 137 -6.29 -57.71 -9.37
C SER A 137 -6.25 -58.98 -8.50
N ALA A 138 -5.09 -59.63 -8.38
CA ALA A 138 -4.89 -60.80 -7.52
C ALA A 138 -4.98 -60.44 -6.03
N TYR A 139 -4.36 -59.33 -5.60
CA TYR A 139 -4.30 -58.95 -4.18
C TYR A 139 -5.68 -58.61 -3.57
N VAL A 140 -6.60 -58.09 -4.39
CA VAL A 140 -7.97 -57.75 -3.99
C VAL A 140 -8.87 -58.99 -3.87
N ALA A 141 -8.61 -60.04 -4.65
CA ALA A 141 -9.42 -61.27 -4.64
C ALA A 141 -9.23 -62.14 -3.38
N HIS A 142 -8.13 -61.95 -2.63
CA HIS A 142 -7.79 -62.79 -1.47
C HIS A 142 -8.37 -62.28 -0.13
N SER A 143 -9.06 -61.14 -0.14
CA SER A 143 -9.48 -60.41 1.08
C SER A 143 -11.00 -60.29 1.27
N TRP A 144 -11.81 -61.10 0.58
CA TRP A 144 -13.26 -61.16 0.79
C TRP A 144 -13.70 -62.29 1.75
N PRO A 145 -14.49 -62.01 2.81
CA PRO A 145 -15.01 -63.04 3.72
C PRO A 145 -16.13 -63.89 3.08
N SER A 146 -16.03 -65.20 3.28
CA SER A 146 -16.89 -66.26 2.72
C SER A 146 -18.29 -66.40 3.35
N TYR A 147 -19.15 -65.37 3.25
CA TYR A 147 -20.54 -65.48 3.73
C TYR A 147 -21.55 -64.87 2.77
N LEU A 148 -21.86 -65.58 1.68
CA LEU A 148 -23.16 -65.53 0.99
C LEU A 148 -23.44 -66.86 0.26
N ASN A 149 -24.32 -67.63 0.92
CA ASN A 149 -25.13 -68.81 0.63
C ASN A 149 -24.87 -69.74 -0.60
N PRO A 150 -24.97 -71.08 -0.40
CA PRO A 150 -24.79 -72.13 -1.39
C PRO A 150 -26.12 -72.48 -2.05
N ASN A 151 -26.14 -72.72 -3.36
CA ASN A 151 -27.10 -73.60 -4.05
C ASN A 151 -26.94 -73.43 -5.56
N VAL A 152 -25.93 -74.04 -6.16
CA VAL A 152 -26.06 -74.66 -7.49
C VAL A 152 -24.99 -75.76 -7.58
N THR A 153 -25.40 -77.01 -7.49
CA THR A 153 -24.57 -78.19 -7.80
C THR A 153 -24.48 -78.35 -9.32
N PHE A 154 -23.27 -78.31 -9.87
CA PHE A 154 -23.03 -78.56 -11.29
C PHE A 154 -22.79 -80.06 -11.52
N ASN A 155 -23.64 -80.70 -12.32
CA ASN A 155 -23.47 -82.08 -12.77
C ASN A 155 -23.00 -82.10 -14.23
N HIS A 156 -21.90 -82.80 -14.51
CA HIS A 156 -21.36 -82.99 -15.86
C HIS A 156 -22.02 -84.21 -16.52
N ASN A 157 -22.69 -84.03 -17.67
CA ASN A 157 -22.52 -84.92 -18.82
C ASN A 157 -23.29 -84.46 -20.08
N THR A 158 -22.69 -84.81 -21.22
CA THR A 158 -23.32 -85.17 -22.49
C THR A 158 -23.29 -84.14 -23.63
N THR A 159 -22.78 -84.67 -24.75
CA THR A 159 -22.34 -84.11 -26.04
C THR A 159 -23.47 -84.11 -27.09
N TYR A 160 -23.24 -83.39 -28.21
CA TYR A 160 -23.96 -83.31 -29.52
C TYR A 160 -25.04 -82.21 -29.60
N SER A 161 -25.25 -81.46 -30.71
CA SER A 161 -24.68 -81.40 -32.07
C SER A 161 -25.01 -80.03 -32.72
N LYS A 162 -24.12 -79.61 -33.64
CA LYS A 162 -24.20 -78.57 -34.71
C LYS A 162 -25.55 -77.90 -35.04
N GLY A 163 -25.52 -76.56 -35.09
CA GLY A 163 -26.49 -75.71 -35.81
C GLY A 163 -26.29 -74.19 -35.65
N SER A 164 -25.32 -73.61 -36.39
CA SER A 164 -25.23 -72.23 -36.95
C SER A 164 -25.80 -70.99 -36.21
N ILE A 165 -24.92 -70.08 -35.74
CA ILE A 165 -25.07 -68.59 -35.59
C ILE A 165 -23.63 -67.98 -35.71
N PRO A 166 -23.41 -66.81 -36.36
CA PRO A 166 -22.11 -66.42 -36.92
C PRO A 166 -21.08 -65.93 -35.90
N HIS A 167 -19.81 -65.88 -36.34
CA HIS A 167 -18.69 -65.20 -35.70
C HIS A 167 -19.09 -63.81 -35.17
N PHE A 168 -18.95 -63.64 -33.85
CA PHE A 168 -18.77 -62.33 -33.24
C PHE A 168 -17.56 -62.41 -32.33
N THR A 169 -16.39 -62.33 -32.97
CA THR A 169 -15.14 -62.00 -32.31
C THR A 169 -15.28 -60.55 -31.82
N HIS A 170 -15.58 -60.37 -30.53
CA HIS A 170 -15.22 -59.12 -29.85
C HIS A 170 -13.71 -59.16 -29.58
N SER A 171 -12.93 -59.09 -30.64
CA SER A 171 -11.67 -58.38 -30.61
C SER A 171 -11.92 -57.06 -31.33
N GLU A 172 -11.40 -55.98 -30.77
CA GLU A 172 -11.33 -54.63 -31.34
C GLU A 172 -12.57 -53.75 -31.13
N MET A 173 -12.51 -52.93 -30.08
CA MET A 173 -12.32 -51.48 -30.23
C MET A 173 -12.43 -50.79 -28.85
N GLN A 174 -11.35 -50.84 -28.06
CA GLN A 174 -11.05 -49.79 -27.08
C GLN A 174 -9.60 -49.89 -26.59
N LYS A 175 -8.62 -49.91 -27.50
CA LYS A 175 -7.20 -49.95 -27.10
C LYS A 175 -6.23 -49.08 -27.90
N ASP A 176 -6.74 -48.12 -28.69
CA ASP A 176 -5.87 -47.27 -29.55
C ASP A 176 -6.00 -45.75 -29.30
N GLU A 177 -6.71 -45.30 -28.26
CA GLU A 177 -6.77 -43.85 -27.92
C GLU A 177 -5.99 -43.45 -26.65
N GLU A 178 -5.46 -44.40 -25.87
CA GLU A 178 -4.79 -44.08 -24.58
C GLU A 178 -3.30 -43.69 -24.69
N HIS A 179 -2.61 -44.02 -25.77
CA HIS A 179 -1.16 -43.77 -25.86
C HIS A 179 -0.77 -42.38 -26.41
N GLY A 180 -1.73 -41.67 -27.02
CA GLY A 180 -1.52 -40.28 -27.45
C GLY A 180 -1.85 -39.23 -26.39
N THR A 181 -2.42 -39.66 -25.25
CA THR A 181 -3.10 -38.77 -24.29
C THR A 181 -2.45 -38.73 -22.91
N ALA A 182 -1.41 -39.54 -22.63
CA ALA A 182 -0.73 -39.54 -21.33
C ALA A 182 -0.10 -38.17 -20.95
N TRP A 183 0.41 -37.42 -21.94
CA TRP A 183 0.95 -36.07 -21.69
C TRP A 183 -0.16 -35.06 -21.37
N ILE A 184 -1.41 -35.35 -21.77
CA ILE A 184 -2.57 -34.48 -21.60
C ILE A 184 -2.94 -34.37 -20.13
N GLU A 185 -2.73 -35.42 -19.33
CA GLU A 185 -2.99 -35.38 -17.88
C GLU A 185 -2.09 -34.36 -17.18
N GLY A 186 -0.77 -34.45 -17.38
CA GLY A 186 0.19 -33.48 -16.83
C GLY A 186 -0.01 -32.07 -17.39
N ALA A 187 -0.30 -31.96 -18.69
CA ALA A 187 -0.60 -30.68 -19.33
C ALA A 187 -1.89 -30.04 -18.78
N ALA A 188 -2.94 -30.82 -18.50
CA ALA A 188 -4.20 -30.33 -17.95
C ALA A 188 -4.00 -29.74 -16.54
N ILE A 189 -3.17 -30.37 -15.70
CA ILE A 189 -2.83 -29.86 -14.36
C ILE A 189 -2.09 -28.52 -14.48
N LEU A 190 -1.08 -28.42 -15.35
CA LEU A 190 -0.32 -27.18 -15.54
C LEU A 190 -1.21 -26.04 -16.07
N ILE A 191 -2.07 -26.33 -17.04
CA ILE A 191 -3.02 -25.34 -17.59
C ILE A 191 -4.01 -24.89 -16.51
N CYS A 192 -4.54 -25.81 -15.70
CA CYS A 192 -5.46 -25.50 -14.61
C CYS A 192 -4.82 -24.55 -13.58
N VAL A 193 -3.60 -24.86 -13.13
CA VAL A 193 -2.84 -24.01 -12.19
C VAL A 193 -2.59 -22.62 -12.77
N ILE A 194 -2.21 -22.52 -14.05
CA ILE A 194 -2.01 -21.24 -14.74
C ILE A 194 -3.31 -20.42 -14.75
N VAL A 195 -4.44 -21.03 -15.10
CA VAL A 195 -5.74 -20.34 -15.13
C VAL A 195 -6.13 -19.85 -13.73
N VAL A 196 -5.96 -20.67 -12.70
CA VAL A 196 -6.25 -20.28 -11.31
C VAL A 196 -5.37 -19.11 -10.86
N VAL A 197 -4.07 -19.15 -11.12
CA VAL A 197 -3.15 -18.03 -10.80
C VAL A 197 -3.56 -16.75 -11.52
N LEU A 198 -3.92 -16.85 -12.81
CA LEU A 198 -4.37 -15.69 -13.59
C LEU A 198 -5.68 -15.12 -13.04
N VAL A 199 -6.67 -15.95 -12.74
CA VAL A 199 -7.96 -15.52 -12.17
C VAL A 199 -7.74 -14.85 -10.81
N THR A 200 -6.92 -15.44 -9.95
CA THR A 200 -6.57 -14.86 -8.64
C THR A 200 -5.85 -13.52 -8.80
N ALA A 201 -4.84 -13.44 -9.66
CA ALA A 201 -4.11 -12.19 -9.91
C ALA A 201 -4.98 -11.10 -10.53
N ILE A 202 -5.89 -11.44 -11.45
CA ILE A 202 -6.86 -10.50 -12.03
C ILE A 202 -7.82 -10.00 -10.96
N ASN A 203 -8.35 -10.89 -10.11
CA ASN A 203 -9.25 -10.51 -9.03
C ASN A 203 -8.57 -9.58 -8.03
N ASP A 204 -7.34 -9.89 -7.63
CA ASP A 204 -6.58 -9.07 -6.68
C ASP A 204 -6.14 -7.73 -7.29
N TYR A 205 -5.75 -7.73 -8.57
CA TYR A 205 -5.46 -6.50 -9.31
C TYR A 205 -6.71 -5.61 -9.47
N SER A 206 -7.87 -6.21 -9.75
CA SER A 206 -9.14 -5.51 -9.85
C SER A 206 -9.54 -4.87 -8.51
N LYS A 207 -9.40 -5.64 -7.41
CA LYS A 207 -9.61 -5.11 -6.05
C LYS A 207 -8.68 -3.94 -5.75
N GLU A 208 -7.37 -4.09 -6.01
CA GLU A 208 -6.38 -3.04 -5.76
C GLU A 208 -6.68 -1.77 -6.57
N ARG A 209 -7.12 -1.91 -7.83
CA ARG A 209 -7.54 -0.77 -8.65
C ARG A 209 -8.78 -0.07 -8.10
N GLN A 210 -9.75 -0.81 -7.57
CA GLN A 210 -10.97 -0.25 -6.98
C GLN A 210 -10.66 0.52 -5.69
N PHE A 211 -9.77 0.00 -4.82
CA PHE A 211 -9.31 0.72 -3.63
C PHE A 211 -8.61 2.03 -4.00
N ARG A 212 -7.75 2.02 -5.02
CA ARG A 212 -7.06 3.23 -5.48
C ARG A 212 -8.00 4.31 -5.99
N GLY A 213 -9.04 3.94 -6.75
CA GLY A 213 -10.01 4.90 -7.27
C GLY A 213 -10.91 5.51 -6.19
N LEU A 214 -11.11 4.82 -5.06
CA LEU A 214 -11.78 5.38 -3.88
C LEU A 214 -10.86 6.33 -3.11
N GLN A 215 -9.59 5.94 -2.93
CA GLN A 215 -8.59 6.75 -2.24
C GLN A 215 -8.36 8.11 -2.94
N GLU A 216 -8.25 8.10 -4.26
CA GLU A 216 -8.06 9.30 -5.10
C GLU A 216 -9.25 10.29 -5.01
N LYS A 217 -10.49 9.77 -4.91
CA LYS A 217 -11.70 10.59 -4.77
C LYS A 217 -11.88 11.17 -3.37
N ILE A 218 -11.38 10.48 -2.34
CA ILE A 218 -11.41 10.96 -0.95
C ILE A 218 -10.34 12.05 -0.77
N GLU A 219 -9.16 11.89 -1.37
CA GLU A 219 -8.05 12.86 -1.26
C GLU A 219 -8.31 14.19 -1.99
N THR A 220 -9.12 14.20 -3.05
CA THR A 220 -9.38 15.42 -3.87
C THR A 220 -10.60 16.23 -3.44
N GLY A 221 -11.48 15.68 -2.59
CA GLY A 221 -12.75 16.32 -2.23
C GLY A 221 -12.68 17.30 -1.04
N HIS A 222 -11.68 17.14 -0.17
CA HIS A 222 -11.63 17.87 1.09
C HIS A 222 -10.91 19.21 0.91
N LYS A 223 -11.63 20.30 1.16
CA LYS A 223 -11.10 21.67 1.13
C LYS A 223 -10.98 22.21 2.55
N PHE A 224 -10.03 23.11 2.74
CA PHE A 224 -9.83 23.82 3.98
C PHE A 224 -9.77 25.33 3.73
N SER A 225 -10.34 26.12 4.64
CA SER A 225 -10.40 27.57 4.50
C SER A 225 -9.08 28.20 4.97
N VAL A 226 -8.36 28.86 4.07
CA VAL A 226 -7.13 29.60 4.37
C VAL A 226 -7.30 31.07 3.98
N ILE A 227 -6.46 31.95 4.53
CA ILE A 227 -6.39 33.35 4.10
C ILE A 227 -5.23 33.48 3.12
N ARG A 228 -5.51 33.92 1.89
CA ARG A 228 -4.49 34.27 0.90
C ARG A 228 -4.82 35.61 0.28
N SER A 229 -3.83 36.48 0.18
CA SER A 229 -3.97 37.83 -0.41
C SER A 229 -5.06 38.70 0.26
N GLY A 230 -5.31 38.48 1.55
CA GLY A 230 -6.33 39.19 2.33
C GLY A 230 -7.71 38.52 2.37
N GLU A 231 -7.97 37.55 1.50
CA GLU A 231 -9.30 36.96 1.34
C GLU A 231 -9.33 35.49 1.84
N PRO A 232 -10.43 35.06 2.46
CA PRO A 232 -10.65 33.64 2.77
C PRO A 232 -10.92 32.85 1.49
N VAL A 233 -10.10 31.82 1.23
CA VAL A 233 -10.19 30.95 0.06
C VAL A 233 -10.22 29.50 0.52
N ASP A 234 -11.13 28.70 -0.06
CA ASP A 234 -11.20 27.25 0.20
C ASP A 234 -10.27 26.52 -0.77
N VAL A 235 -9.18 25.98 -0.21
CA VAL A 235 -8.11 25.32 -0.95
C VAL A 235 -8.16 23.82 -0.69
N PRO A 236 -7.97 22.95 -1.71
CA PRO A 236 -7.83 21.52 -1.48
C PRO A 236 -6.74 21.22 -0.45
N VAL A 237 -6.97 20.24 0.44
CA VAL A 237 -5.99 19.90 1.49
C VAL A 237 -4.60 19.60 0.92
N ALA A 238 -4.53 18.92 -0.23
CA ALA A 238 -3.27 18.63 -0.92
C ALA A 238 -2.50 19.88 -1.39
N ASP A 239 -3.21 21.00 -1.57
CA ASP A 239 -2.67 22.27 -2.04
C ASP A 239 -2.21 23.21 -0.92
N LEU A 240 -2.40 22.82 0.34
CA LEU A 240 -1.91 23.56 1.51
C LEU A 240 -0.38 23.58 1.54
N VAL A 241 0.19 24.71 1.96
CA VAL A 241 1.64 24.90 2.03
C VAL A 241 2.05 25.54 3.35
N VAL A 242 3.33 25.38 3.71
CA VAL A 242 3.92 26.08 4.86
C VAL A 242 3.83 27.59 4.66
N GLY A 243 3.31 28.27 5.68
CA GLY A 243 3.02 29.69 5.71
C GLY A 243 1.57 30.07 5.39
N ASP A 244 0.72 29.14 4.95
CA ASP A 244 -0.71 29.40 4.88
C ASP A 244 -1.27 29.78 6.27
N VAL A 245 -2.16 30.77 6.30
CA VAL A 245 -2.94 31.11 7.51
C VAL A 245 -4.27 30.39 7.44
N ALA A 246 -4.36 29.27 8.14
CA ALA A 246 -5.54 28.42 8.21
C ALA A 246 -6.59 29.01 9.16
N ARG A 247 -7.86 28.98 8.75
CA ARG A 247 -9.00 29.36 9.58
C ARG A 247 -9.65 28.09 10.14
N VAL A 248 -9.46 27.87 11.42
CA VAL A 248 -9.97 26.69 12.14
C VAL A 248 -11.33 27.04 12.74
N LYS A 249 -12.34 26.21 12.47
CA LYS A 249 -13.69 26.32 12.99
C LYS A 249 -14.12 25.01 13.64
N TYR A 250 -15.17 25.08 14.44
CA TYR A 250 -15.85 23.90 14.98
C TYR A 250 -16.17 22.88 13.89
N GLY A 251 -15.81 21.61 14.14
CA GLY A 251 -16.03 20.48 13.25
C GLY A 251 -14.91 20.23 12.24
N ASP A 252 -13.92 21.12 12.15
CA ASP A 252 -12.81 20.97 11.22
C ASP A 252 -11.87 19.84 11.65
N LEU A 253 -11.53 18.96 10.70
CA LEU A 253 -10.37 18.08 10.79
C LEU A 253 -9.13 18.85 10.37
N LEU A 254 -8.15 18.98 11.25
CA LEU A 254 -6.93 19.72 10.99
C LEU A 254 -6.07 18.99 9.94
N PRO A 255 -5.79 19.61 8.77
CA PRO A 255 -5.12 18.94 7.65
C PRO A 255 -3.59 19.05 7.69
N ALA A 256 -3.05 19.89 8.55
CA ALA A 256 -1.64 20.22 8.66
C ALA A 256 -1.30 20.62 10.10
N ASP A 257 -0.02 20.70 10.41
CA ASP A 257 0.50 21.10 11.72
C ASP A 257 0.83 22.60 11.73
N GLY A 258 0.66 23.24 12.89
CA GLY A 258 0.88 24.67 12.97
C GLY A 258 0.76 25.29 14.37
N PHE A 259 1.03 26.59 14.40
CA PHE A 259 0.94 27.43 15.59
C PHE A 259 -0.25 28.37 15.51
N ILE A 260 -0.95 28.53 16.62
CA ILE A 260 -2.07 29.46 16.75
C ILE A 260 -1.56 30.89 16.70
N ILE A 261 -2.13 31.68 15.78
CA ILE A 261 -1.98 33.13 15.72
C ILE A 261 -3.03 33.79 16.62
N GLN A 262 -4.25 33.26 16.61
CA GLN A 262 -5.38 33.78 17.36
C GLN A 262 -6.36 32.65 17.67
N SER A 263 -6.90 32.57 18.88
CA SER A 263 -7.98 31.62 19.23
C SER A 263 -9.10 32.30 19.99
N HIS A 264 -10.29 31.71 19.92
CA HIS A 264 -11.47 32.06 20.69
C HIS A 264 -12.11 30.77 21.21
N ASP A 265 -11.90 30.48 22.49
CA ASP A 265 -12.39 29.26 23.18
C ASP A 265 -12.14 27.96 22.40
N LEU A 266 -11.00 27.90 21.70
CA LEU A 266 -10.67 26.77 20.84
C LEU A 266 -10.36 25.54 21.69
N LYS A 267 -11.13 24.47 21.49
CA LYS A 267 -10.84 23.15 22.07
C LYS A 267 -10.71 22.10 20.99
N VAL A 268 -9.76 21.20 21.18
CA VAL A 268 -9.40 20.19 20.17
C VAL A 268 -9.42 18.80 20.80
N ASP A 269 -9.91 17.83 20.05
CA ASP A 269 -9.80 16.41 20.37
C ASP A 269 -8.47 15.87 19.82
N GLU A 270 -7.53 15.62 20.73
CA GLU A 270 -6.22 15.04 20.42
C GLU A 270 -6.17 13.52 20.58
N SER A 271 -7.29 12.87 20.92
CA SER A 271 -7.39 11.43 21.10
C SER A 271 -6.86 10.59 19.93
N PRO A 272 -6.96 11.03 18.64
CA PRO A 272 -6.38 10.27 17.53
C PRO A 272 -4.85 10.13 17.60
N LEU A 273 -4.17 11.04 18.30
CA LEU A 273 -2.70 11.09 18.40
C LEU A 273 -2.17 10.65 19.76
N THR A 274 -2.84 11.05 20.84
CA THR A 274 -2.37 10.81 22.22
C THR A 274 -3.12 9.69 22.91
N GLY A 275 -4.32 9.34 22.43
CA GLY A 275 -5.24 8.44 23.13
C GLY A 275 -5.92 9.05 24.36
N GLU A 276 -5.69 10.34 24.66
CA GLU A 276 -6.36 11.05 25.76
C GLU A 276 -7.74 11.53 25.27
N SER A 277 -8.85 11.12 25.92
CA SER A 277 -10.23 11.41 25.47
C SER A 277 -10.78 12.79 25.87
N GLU A 278 -10.04 13.58 26.64
CA GLU A 278 -10.51 14.90 27.08
C GLU A 278 -10.18 15.98 26.04
N HIS A 279 -11.12 16.90 25.82
CA HIS A 279 -10.88 18.05 24.94
C HIS A 279 -9.80 18.96 25.53
N VAL A 280 -8.77 19.25 24.74
CA VAL A 280 -7.65 20.10 25.14
C VAL A 280 -7.96 21.54 24.75
N SER A 281 -7.94 22.45 25.73
CA SER A 281 -8.09 23.89 25.49
C SER A 281 -6.80 24.46 24.89
N LYS A 282 -6.93 25.18 23.77
CA LYS A 282 -5.81 25.70 22.98
C LYS A 282 -5.75 27.22 23.00
N GLY A 283 -4.53 27.76 23.05
CA GLY A 283 -4.32 29.19 23.12
C GLY A 283 -2.87 29.59 22.94
N VAL A 284 -2.67 30.84 22.52
CA VAL A 284 -1.36 31.38 22.13
C VAL A 284 -0.36 31.30 23.29
N ASP A 285 -0.81 31.49 24.53
CA ASP A 285 0.06 31.64 25.70
C ASP A 285 0.35 30.33 26.47
N HIS A 286 -0.43 29.26 26.25
CA HIS A 286 -0.34 28.04 27.06
C HIS A 286 -0.21 26.75 26.26
N ASP A 287 -0.88 26.65 25.11
CA ASP A 287 -0.81 25.49 24.22
C ASP A 287 -1.13 25.92 22.78
N PRO A 288 -0.15 26.51 22.09
CA PRO A 288 -0.37 27.14 20.79
C PRO A 288 -0.30 26.14 19.64
N VAL A 289 -0.01 24.86 19.90
CA VAL A 289 0.25 23.87 18.85
C VAL A 289 -1.05 23.18 18.43
N LEU A 290 -1.30 23.15 17.13
CA LEU A 290 -2.35 22.37 16.48
C LEU A 290 -1.73 21.29 15.60
N LEU A 291 -2.27 20.07 15.71
CA LEU A 291 -1.72 18.88 15.07
C LEU A 291 -2.68 18.36 14.00
N SER A 292 -2.14 18.00 12.85
CA SER A 292 -2.86 17.33 11.77
C SER A 292 -3.48 16.02 12.26
N GLY A 293 -4.70 15.71 11.81
CA GLY A 293 -5.44 14.51 12.23
C GLY A 293 -6.26 14.69 13.52
N THR A 294 -6.19 15.85 14.17
CA THR A 294 -7.03 16.21 15.33
C THR A 294 -8.27 16.99 14.89
N TYR A 295 -9.32 16.99 15.71
CA TYR A 295 -10.58 17.66 15.39
C TYR A 295 -10.84 18.87 16.28
N ALA A 296 -11.27 19.99 15.70
CA ALA A 296 -11.75 21.15 16.46
C ALA A 296 -13.15 20.89 17.01
N MET A 297 -13.27 20.81 18.34
CA MET A 297 -14.49 20.45 19.07
C MET A 297 -15.24 21.64 19.65
N GLU A 298 -14.62 22.80 19.75
CA GLU A 298 -15.24 24.03 20.22
C GLU A 298 -14.48 25.26 19.71
N GLY A 299 -15.16 26.39 19.59
CA GLY A 299 -14.53 27.67 19.30
C GLY A 299 -14.04 27.82 17.86
N SER A 300 -13.10 28.75 17.69
CA SER A 300 -12.46 29.02 16.39
C SER A 300 -11.07 29.63 16.58
N GLY A 301 -10.27 29.64 15.52
CA GLY A 301 -8.97 30.25 15.54
C GLY A 301 -8.35 30.48 14.17
N LYS A 302 -7.20 31.15 14.17
CA LYS A 302 -6.28 31.28 13.05
C LYS A 302 -4.98 30.58 13.42
N MET A 303 -4.45 29.82 12.48
CA MET A 303 -3.24 29.05 12.65
C MET A 303 -2.28 29.32 11.49
N LEU A 304 -1.00 29.47 11.80
CA LEU A 304 0.09 29.45 10.83
C LEU A 304 0.49 27.99 10.58
N ILE A 305 0.39 27.53 9.33
CA ILE A 305 0.86 26.18 8.96
C ILE A 305 2.39 26.17 8.93
N THR A 306 3.01 25.29 9.72
CA THR A 306 4.47 25.15 9.82
C THR A 306 4.97 23.81 9.28
N ALA A 307 4.14 22.76 9.26
CA ALA A 307 4.51 21.48 8.68
C ALA A 307 3.33 20.80 7.96
N VAL A 308 3.63 20.17 6.82
CA VAL A 308 2.64 19.54 5.92
C VAL A 308 3.10 18.15 5.47
N GLY A 309 2.16 17.30 5.09
CA GLY A 309 2.43 15.99 4.51
C GLY A 309 3.33 15.15 5.40
N VAL A 310 4.36 14.52 4.82
CA VAL A 310 5.34 13.69 5.55
C VAL A 310 6.16 14.44 6.60
N ASN A 311 6.07 15.77 6.65
CA ASN A 311 6.77 16.60 7.63
C ASN A 311 5.91 16.91 8.86
N SER A 312 4.60 16.64 8.81
CA SER A 312 3.72 16.75 9.96
C SER A 312 3.88 15.55 10.91
N GLN A 313 3.51 15.69 12.18
CA GLN A 313 3.58 14.64 13.18
C GLN A 313 2.78 13.40 12.75
N SER A 314 1.54 13.61 12.27
CA SER A 314 0.72 12.52 11.69
C SER A 314 1.35 11.93 10.44
N GLY A 315 1.96 12.75 9.57
CA GLY A 315 2.64 12.28 8.38
C GLY A 315 3.86 11.41 8.67
N ILE A 316 4.67 11.79 9.67
CA ILE A 316 5.81 11.02 10.14
C ILE A 316 5.35 9.67 10.70
N ILE A 317 4.32 9.66 11.55
CA ILE A 317 3.73 8.41 12.09
C ILE A 317 3.24 7.51 10.95
N MET A 318 2.51 8.08 9.98
CA MET A 318 1.98 7.32 8.84
C MET A 318 3.09 6.77 7.93
N ALA A 319 4.20 7.52 7.77
CA ALA A 319 5.36 7.07 7.00
C ALA A 319 6.11 5.95 7.74
N LEU A 320 6.30 6.06 9.07
CA LEU A 320 6.91 5.03 9.92
C LEU A 320 6.11 3.72 9.93
N LEU A 321 4.77 3.82 9.88
CA LEU A 321 3.88 2.65 9.76
C LEU A 321 3.93 1.98 8.37
N GLY A 322 4.85 2.39 7.49
CA GLY A 322 5.11 1.75 6.19
C GLY A 322 4.09 2.10 5.11
N ARG A 323 3.29 3.16 5.30
CA ARG A 323 2.33 3.66 4.31
C ARG A 323 2.85 4.84 3.49
N GLY A 324 4.06 5.33 3.76
CA GLY A 324 4.73 6.39 2.99
C GLY A 324 6.25 6.25 3.04
N LYS A 325 6.94 6.77 2.03
CA LYS A 325 8.42 6.82 1.98
C LYS A 325 8.90 7.99 2.85
N LEU A 326 9.70 7.72 3.88
CA LEU A 326 10.32 8.76 4.70
C LEU A 326 11.36 9.56 3.87
N PRO A 327 11.54 10.86 4.13
CA PRO A 327 12.64 11.62 3.57
C PRO A 327 13.99 11.11 4.09
N ASP A 328 15.01 11.05 3.22
CA ASP A 328 16.29 10.37 3.46
C ASP A 328 17.09 10.89 4.68
N ASN A 329 16.79 12.10 5.19
CA ASN A 329 17.42 12.69 6.39
C ASN A 329 17.00 11.96 7.70
N ILE A 330 15.81 11.35 7.76
CA ILE A 330 15.33 10.71 9.01
C ILE A 330 15.93 9.30 9.20
N SER A 331 16.38 8.63 8.14
CA SER A 331 16.97 7.29 8.25
C SER A 331 18.33 7.26 8.97
N GLU A 332 19.03 8.38 9.06
CA GLU A 332 20.34 8.44 9.71
C GLU A 332 20.24 8.62 11.24
N SER A 333 19.17 9.23 11.77
CA SER A 333 19.03 9.46 13.22
C SER A 333 18.49 8.25 14.00
N SER A 334 17.86 7.28 13.34
CA SER A 334 17.39 6.04 13.96
C SER A 334 18.45 4.92 14.04
N SER A 335 19.68 5.21 13.59
CA SER A 335 20.78 4.24 13.52
C SER A 335 21.92 4.55 14.51
N GLY A 336 21.72 5.51 15.42
CA GLY A 336 22.69 5.96 16.43
C GLY A 336 22.32 5.56 17.85
#